data_AF-A0A2U8FQ46-F1
#
_entry.id   AF-A0A2U8FQ46-F1
#
_cell.length_a   1.000
_cell.length_b   1.000
_cell.length_c   1.000
_cell.angle_alpha   90.00
_cell.angle_beta   90.00
_cell.angle_gamma   90.00
#
_symmetry.space_group_name_H-M   'P 1'
#
loop_
_entity.id
_entity.type
_entity.pdbx_description
1 polymer ?
#
loop_
_entity_poly.entity_id
_entity_poly.type
_entity_poly.pdbx_seq_one_letter_code
_entity_poly.pdbx_strand_id
1 'polypeptide(L)'
;MSVPTAYQGELMLAGWKETHTGGAQVTFWLPDSQALEPFRHMTVKKGNTAGQRFMAVLVLLGDDDLPQAIERKPGGPLGALAKSAVLLCQGDAFQAFVADLEGMQLATPEGRELQASDHIKRVCQVASRKDLDASPQAAGLFRDLMTRFRDWRERTGVSA
;
A
#
# COMPACT_ATOMS: atom_id res chain seq x y z
N MET A 1 -10.96 2.44 28.29
CA MET A 1 -10.68 3.89 28.12
C MET A 1 -11.23 4.30 26.77
N SER A 2 -12.17 5.25 26.72
CA SER A 2 -12.62 5.85 25.46
C SER A 2 -11.73 7.05 25.14
N VAL A 3 -11.29 7.17 23.89
CA VAL A 3 -10.58 8.36 23.42
C VAL A 3 -11.65 9.34 22.91
N PRO A 4 -11.81 10.53 23.50
CA PRO A 4 -12.82 11.49 23.03
C PRO A 4 -12.43 12.04 21.65
N THR A 5 -13.39 12.06 20.72
CA THR A 5 -13.22 12.63 19.38
C THR A 5 -13.39 14.15 19.44
N ALA A 6 -12.48 14.90 18.80
CA ALA A 6 -12.62 16.35 18.67
C ALA A 6 -13.76 16.75 17.72
N TYR A 7 -14.04 15.93 16.71
CA TYR A 7 -15.12 16.09 15.75
C TYR A 7 -15.55 14.72 15.26
N GLN A 8 -16.86 14.52 15.11
CA GLN A 8 -17.44 13.34 14.48
C GLN A 8 -18.63 13.82 13.65
N GLY A 9 -18.54 13.68 12.34
CA GLY A 9 -19.55 14.14 11.40
C GLY A 9 -19.03 14.08 9.98
N GLU A 10 -19.90 14.43 9.04
CA GLU A 10 -19.57 14.45 7.62
C GLU A 10 -18.76 15.69 7.26
N LEU A 11 -17.93 15.54 6.23
CA LEU A 11 -17.06 16.59 5.71
C LEU A 11 -17.05 16.50 4.19
N MET A 12 -17.11 17.64 3.53
CA MET A 12 -17.00 17.71 2.07
C MET A 12 -15.59 18.15 1.67
N LEU A 13 -14.92 17.43 0.77
CA LEU A 13 -13.62 17.87 0.25
C LEU A 13 -13.81 19.12 -0.59
N ALA A 14 -13.34 20.27 -0.08
CA ALA A 14 -13.39 21.55 -0.77
C ALA A 14 -12.22 21.71 -1.76
N GLY A 15 -11.09 21.07 -1.48
CA GLY A 15 -9.93 21.09 -2.35
C GLY A 15 -8.66 20.60 -1.67
N TRP A 16 -7.59 20.56 -2.44
CA TRP A 16 -6.25 20.22 -1.99
C TRP A 16 -5.22 21.09 -2.72
N LYS A 17 -4.05 21.26 -2.11
CA LYS A 17 -2.92 21.95 -2.73
C LYS A 17 -1.61 21.39 -2.19
N GLU A 18 -0.57 21.48 -3.01
CA GLU A 18 0.78 21.14 -2.63
C GLU A 18 1.73 22.24 -3.12
N THR A 19 2.50 22.83 -2.22
CA THR A 19 3.47 23.87 -2.57
C THR A 19 4.80 23.62 -1.88
N HIS A 20 5.90 24.05 -2.50
CA HIS A 20 7.25 23.87 -1.96
C HIS A 20 7.44 24.50 -0.56
N THR A 21 6.74 25.60 -0.27
CA THR A 21 6.83 26.31 1.02
C THR A 21 5.72 25.95 2.00
N GLY A 22 4.56 25.49 1.52
CA GLY A 22 3.37 25.21 2.32
C GLY A 22 3.07 23.73 2.54
N GLY A 23 3.81 22.83 1.88
CA GLY A 23 3.59 21.39 1.93
C GLY A 23 2.26 20.95 1.30
N ALA A 24 1.89 19.70 1.56
CA ALA A 24 0.62 19.10 1.13
C ALA A 24 -0.51 19.44 2.11
N GLN A 25 -1.61 19.98 1.59
CA GLN A 25 -2.76 20.43 2.37
C GLN A 25 -4.07 19.94 1.74
N VAL A 26 -5.02 19.55 2.57
CA VAL A 26 -6.41 19.26 2.20
C VAL A 26 -7.34 20.18 2.98
N THR A 27 -8.38 20.69 2.32
CA THR A 27 -9.39 21.57 2.92
C THR A 27 -10.74 20.90 2.85
N PHE A 28 -11.44 20.86 3.98
CA PHE A 28 -12.79 20.34 4.08
C PHE A 28 -13.79 21.44 4.43
N TRP A 29 -14.98 21.38 3.84
CA TRP A 29 -16.14 22.11 4.34
C TRP A 29 -16.82 21.30 5.43
N LEU A 30 -17.13 21.99 6.52
CA LEU A 30 -18.02 21.52 7.56
C LEU A 30 -19.47 21.77 7.11
N PRO A 31 -20.46 21.01 7.62
CA PRO A 31 -21.87 21.17 7.23
C PRO A 31 -22.41 22.56 7.53
N ASP A 32 -21.94 23.19 8.61
CA ASP A 32 -22.30 24.54 9.01
C ASP A 32 -21.20 25.22 9.84
N SER A 33 -21.48 26.43 10.31
CA SER A 33 -20.57 27.24 11.12
C SER A 33 -20.49 26.80 12.60
N GLN A 34 -21.46 26.02 13.10
CA GLN A 34 -21.45 25.48 14.47
C GLN A 34 -20.50 24.30 14.58
N ALA A 35 -20.39 23.50 13.52
CA ALA A 35 -19.41 22.41 13.41
C ALA A 35 -17.94 22.89 13.52
N LEU A 36 -17.69 24.21 13.44
CA LEU A 36 -16.36 24.81 13.62
C LEU A 36 -15.98 24.98 15.11
N GLU A 37 -16.95 25.00 16.03
CA GLU A 37 -16.73 25.28 17.46
C GLU A 37 -15.61 24.44 18.11
N PRO A 38 -15.50 23.11 17.85
CA PRO A 38 -14.40 22.32 18.42
C PRO A 38 -13.01 22.82 18.03
N PHE A 39 -12.89 23.48 16.87
CA PHE A 39 -11.63 23.94 16.30
C PHE A 39 -11.31 25.41 16.62
N ARG A 40 -12.31 26.24 16.94
CA ARG A 40 -12.12 27.69 17.15
C ARG A 40 -11.12 28.03 18.24
N HIS A 41 -11.03 27.19 19.27
CA HIS A 41 -10.15 27.40 20.42
C HIS A 41 -8.78 26.75 20.26
N MET A 42 -8.54 26.07 19.14
CA MET A 42 -7.28 25.41 18.84
C MET A 42 -6.32 26.43 18.23
N THR A 43 -5.30 26.80 18.99
CA THR A 43 -4.34 27.84 18.59
C THR A 43 -3.14 27.25 17.87
N VAL A 44 -2.66 27.95 16.84
CA VAL A 44 -1.33 27.75 16.27
C VAL A 44 -0.32 27.97 17.40
N LYS A 45 0.47 26.93 17.71
CA LYS A 45 1.45 27.00 18.79
C LYS A 45 2.44 28.14 18.49
N LYS A 46 2.65 29.02 19.46
CA LYS A 46 3.65 30.10 19.39
C LYS A 46 5.01 29.52 18.98
N GLY A 47 5.64 30.06 17.93
CA GLY A 47 6.98 29.66 17.48
C GLY A 47 7.07 28.92 16.13
N ASN A 48 6.32 29.35 15.10
CA ASN A 48 6.47 28.87 13.72
C ASN A 48 6.21 27.37 13.46
N THR A 49 5.54 26.66 14.38
CA THR A 49 5.08 25.28 14.15
C THR A 49 3.56 25.22 14.21
N ALA A 50 2.92 24.72 13.16
CA ALA A 50 1.46 24.62 13.08
C ALA A 50 0.88 23.68 14.17
N GLY A 51 -0.01 24.24 14.99
CA GLY A 51 -1.15 23.59 15.68
C GLY A 51 -0.98 22.29 16.49
N GLN A 52 -2.14 21.72 16.86
CA GLN A 52 -2.31 20.40 17.45
C GLN A 52 -2.29 19.31 16.37
N ARG A 53 -1.85 18.10 16.73
CA ARG A 53 -1.87 16.92 15.83
C ARG A 53 -3.14 16.12 16.03
N PHE A 54 -3.79 15.75 14.94
CA PHE A 54 -4.94 14.85 14.95
C PHE A 54 -4.56 13.47 14.40
N MET A 55 -5.16 12.43 14.99
CA MET A 55 -5.40 11.18 14.28
C MET A 55 -6.77 11.31 13.61
N ALA A 56 -6.85 11.04 12.30
CA ALA A 56 -8.08 11.14 11.54
C ALA A 56 -8.35 9.83 10.80
N VAL A 57 -9.62 9.45 10.75
CA VAL A 57 -10.14 8.38 9.89
C VAL A 57 -11.13 9.04 8.94
N LEU A 58 -10.87 8.97 7.64
CA LEU A 58 -11.73 9.50 6.60
C LEU A 58 -12.25 8.34 5.77
N VAL A 59 -13.57 8.27 5.63
CA VAL A 59 -14.27 7.27 4.81
C VAL A 59 -14.99 8.04 3.71
N LEU A 60 -14.80 7.64 2.46
CA LEU A 60 -15.51 8.23 1.34
C LEU A 60 -16.97 7.79 1.41
N LEU A 61 -17.90 8.72 1.25
CA LEU A 61 -19.33 8.43 1.17
C LEU A 61 -19.78 8.46 -0.30
N GLY A 62 -20.65 7.52 -0.67
CA GLY A 62 -21.31 7.49 -1.97
C GLY A 62 -22.50 8.46 -2.03
N ASP A 63 -23.17 8.49 -3.19
CA ASP A 63 -24.39 9.30 -3.39
C ASP A 63 -25.58 8.86 -2.52
N ASP A 64 -25.47 7.69 -1.88
CA ASP A 64 -26.43 7.10 -0.94
C ASP A 64 -26.06 7.39 0.53
N ASP A 65 -25.08 8.26 0.77
CA ASP A 65 -24.51 8.59 2.08
C ASP A 65 -23.94 7.38 2.84
N LEU A 66 -23.69 6.27 2.13
CA LEU A 66 -23.08 5.07 2.71
C LEU A 66 -21.56 5.06 2.47
N PRO A 67 -20.78 4.42 3.36
CA PRO A 67 -19.37 4.15 3.12
C PRO A 67 -19.12 3.50 1.76
N GLN A 68 -18.49 4.24 0.87
CA GLN A 68 -18.07 3.73 -0.42
C GLN A 68 -16.81 2.88 -0.21
N ALA A 69 -16.90 1.59 -0.55
CA ALA A 69 -15.71 0.77 -0.70
C ALA A 69 -14.81 1.43 -1.75
N ILE A 70 -13.55 1.71 -1.39
CA ILE A 70 -12.57 2.18 -2.38
C ILE A 70 -12.30 0.99 -3.29
N GLU A 71 -13.04 0.89 -4.39
CA GLU A 71 -12.69 0.01 -5.49
C GLU A 71 -11.37 0.50 -6.07
N ARG A 72 -10.26 -0.19 -5.75
CA ARG A 72 -9.00 0.02 -6.45
C ARG A 72 -9.25 -0.34 -7.90
N LYS A 73 -9.39 0.65 -8.79
CA LYS A 73 -9.56 0.43 -10.23
C LYS A 73 -8.54 -0.61 -10.71
N PRO A 74 -8.97 -1.72 -11.34
CA PRO A 74 -8.03 -2.63 -11.98
C PRO A 74 -7.29 -1.86 -13.08
N GLY A 75 -5.99 -1.62 -12.87
CA GLY A 75 -5.17 -0.79 -13.77
C GLY A 75 -4.55 0.46 -13.14
N GLY A 76 -4.79 0.75 -11.85
CA GLY A 76 -3.96 1.71 -11.11
C GLY A 76 -2.47 1.32 -11.13
N PRO A 77 -1.54 2.27 -10.96
CA PRO A 77 -0.11 1.97 -10.93
C PRO A 77 0.16 0.88 -9.88
N LEU A 78 0.87 -0.19 -10.31
CA LEU A 78 1.29 -1.27 -9.44
C LEU A 78 1.97 -0.69 -8.19
N GLY A 79 1.60 -1.20 -7.01
CA GLY A 79 2.32 -0.90 -5.78
C GLY A 79 3.78 -1.40 -5.87
N ALA A 80 4.63 -0.94 -4.94
CA ALA A 80 6.06 -1.20 -5.01
C ALA A 80 6.38 -2.71 -4.97
N LEU A 81 5.64 -3.49 -4.17
CA LEU A 81 5.83 -4.93 -4.08
C LEU A 81 5.36 -5.64 -5.35
N ALA A 82 4.21 -5.26 -5.88
CA ALA A 82 3.71 -5.83 -7.13
C ALA A 82 4.67 -5.57 -8.30
N LYS A 83 5.28 -4.37 -8.39
CA LYS A 83 6.32 -4.07 -9.38
C LYS A 83 7.57 -4.93 -9.18
N SER A 84 8.05 -5.01 -7.95
CA SER A 84 9.22 -5.83 -7.61
C SER A 84 9.00 -7.30 -7.95
N ALA A 85 7.83 -7.86 -7.63
CA ALA A 85 7.49 -9.25 -7.95
C ALA A 85 7.47 -9.53 -9.46
N VAL A 86 6.98 -8.59 -10.28
CA VAL A 86 7.02 -8.72 -11.74
C VAL A 86 8.46 -8.78 -12.25
N LEU A 87 9.29 -7.81 -11.87
CA LEU A 87 10.71 -7.77 -12.26
C LEU A 87 11.46 -9.01 -11.79
N LEU A 88 11.14 -9.51 -10.59
CA LEU A 88 11.75 -10.69 -10.01
C LEU A 88 11.43 -11.96 -10.81
N CYS A 89 10.19 -12.12 -11.29
CA CYS A 89 9.80 -13.28 -12.11
C CYS A 89 10.55 -13.34 -13.45
N GLN A 90 10.98 -12.19 -13.95
CA GLN A 90 11.75 -12.07 -15.20
C GLN A 90 13.25 -12.35 -15.00
N GLY A 91 13.74 -12.38 -13.76
CA GLY A 91 15.15 -12.61 -13.45
C GLY A 91 15.52 -14.09 -13.44
N ASP A 92 16.54 -14.47 -14.21
CA ASP A 92 17.01 -15.86 -14.32
C ASP A 92 17.39 -16.48 -12.97
N ALA A 93 18.03 -15.70 -12.09
CA ALA A 93 18.40 -16.17 -10.76
C ALA A 93 17.18 -16.61 -9.91
N PHE A 94 16.08 -15.86 -10.01
CA PHE A 94 14.86 -16.20 -9.27
C PHE A 94 14.11 -17.36 -9.92
N GLN A 95 14.12 -17.45 -11.25
CA GLN A 95 13.58 -18.61 -11.96
C GLN A 95 14.33 -19.91 -11.58
N ALA A 96 15.66 -19.85 -11.48
CA ALA A 96 16.48 -20.97 -11.03
C ALA A 96 16.20 -21.35 -9.56
N PHE A 97 16.00 -20.36 -8.70
CA PHE A 97 15.59 -20.59 -7.31
C PHE A 97 14.22 -21.29 -7.21
N VAL A 98 13.23 -20.83 -7.98
CA VAL A 98 11.90 -21.47 -8.01
C VAL A 98 12.01 -22.90 -8.56
N ALA A 99 12.83 -23.12 -9.59
CA ALA A 99 13.07 -24.45 -10.12
C ALA A 99 13.72 -25.40 -9.11
N ASP A 100 14.70 -24.93 -8.31
CA ASP A 100 15.32 -25.72 -7.23
C ASP A 100 14.29 -26.09 -6.15
N LEU A 101 13.41 -25.14 -5.78
CA LEU A 101 12.34 -25.41 -4.82
C LEU A 101 11.26 -26.37 -5.33
N GLU A 102 10.93 -26.30 -6.61
CA GLU A 102 9.88 -27.13 -7.22
C GLU A 102 10.42 -28.43 -7.82
N GLY A 103 11.74 -28.61 -7.88
CA GLY A 103 12.40 -29.78 -8.46
C GLY A 103 12.26 -29.89 -9.98
N MET A 104 11.81 -28.82 -10.66
CA MET A 104 11.63 -28.80 -12.10
C MET A 104 11.73 -27.38 -12.67
N GLN A 105 12.26 -27.26 -13.88
CA GLN A 105 12.34 -26.02 -14.63
C GLN A 105 11.59 -26.16 -15.96
N LEU A 106 10.72 -25.21 -16.28
CA LEU A 106 10.09 -25.18 -17.59
C LEU A 106 11.09 -24.80 -18.69
N ALA A 107 10.95 -25.43 -19.85
CA ALA A 107 11.90 -25.29 -20.96
C ALA A 107 11.88 -23.90 -21.59
N THR A 108 10.71 -23.25 -21.66
CA THR A 108 10.54 -21.95 -22.32
C THR A 108 10.72 -20.79 -21.35
N PRO A 109 11.29 -19.64 -21.79
CA PRO A 109 11.39 -18.44 -20.96
C PRO A 109 10.05 -17.98 -20.39
N GLU A 110 8.99 -17.99 -21.20
CA GLU A 110 7.64 -17.58 -20.80
C GLU A 110 7.08 -18.55 -19.74
N GLY A 111 7.38 -19.84 -19.90
CA GLY A 111 7.01 -20.87 -18.93
C GLY A 111 7.69 -20.65 -17.58
N ARG A 112 8.98 -20.28 -17.57
CA ARG A 112 9.72 -20.00 -16.33
C ARG A 112 9.23 -18.74 -15.62
N GLU A 113 8.89 -17.68 -16.36
CA GLU A 113 8.26 -16.49 -15.77
C GLU A 113 6.90 -16.85 -15.15
N LEU A 114 6.08 -17.64 -15.85
CA LEU A 114 4.78 -18.08 -15.36
C LEU A 114 4.92 -18.93 -14.09
N GLN A 115 5.87 -19.88 -14.09
CA GLN A 115 6.20 -20.69 -12.93
C GLN A 115 6.59 -19.84 -11.71
N ALA A 116 7.49 -18.86 -11.90
CA ALA A 116 7.90 -17.94 -10.85
C ALA A 116 6.72 -17.09 -10.32
N SER A 117 5.85 -16.63 -11.23
CA SER A 117 4.63 -15.89 -10.88
C SER A 117 3.66 -16.73 -10.06
N ASP A 118 3.44 -18.00 -10.46
CA ASP A 118 2.56 -18.93 -9.78
C ASP A 118 3.09 -19.31 -8.39
N HIS A 119 4.41 -19.47 -8.27
CA HIS A 119 5.08 -19.68 -7.00
C HIS A 119 4.84 -18.52 -6.02
N ILE A 120 5.03 -17.27 -6.46
CA ILE A 120 4.79 -16.08 -5.62
C ILE A 120 3.33 -16.02 -5.17
N LYS A 121 2.38 -16.21 -6.09
CA LYS A 121 0.94 -16.19 -5.77
C LYS A 121 0.58 -17.23 -4.71
N ARG A 122 1.09 -18.46 -4.87
CA ARG A 122 0.85 -19.57 -3.94
C ARG A 122 1.46 -19.31 -2.56
N VAL A 123 2.72 -18.87 -2.50
CA VAL A 123 3.41 -18.60 -1.23
C VAL A 123 2.81 -17.40 -0.49
N CYS A 124 2.47 -16.34 -1.22
CA CYS A 124 1.93 -15.11 -0.63
C CYS A 124 0.41 -15.14 -0.42
N GLN A 125 -0.26 -16.24 -0.79
CA GLN A 125 -1.71 -16.45 -0.66
C GLN A 125 -2.53 -15.36 -1.35
N VAL A 126 -2.15 -15.01 -2.58
CA VAL A 126 -2.84 -13.99 -3.40
C VAL A 126 -3.27 -14.57 -4.75
N ALA A 127 -4.43 -14.11 -5.25
CA ALA A 127 -4.90 -14.48 -6.58
C ALA A 127 -4.09 -13.78 -7.68
N SER A 128 -3.59 -12.57 -7.39
CA SER A 128 -2.77 -11.77 -8.31
C SER A 128 -1.56 -11.17 -7.61
N ARG A 129 -0.43 -11.04 -8.33
CA ARG A 129 0.76 -10.31 -7.85
C ARG A 129 0.44 -8.84 -7.50
N LYS A 130 -0.64 -8.28 -8.06
CA LYS A 130 -1.13 -6.92 -7.75
C LYS A 130 -1.65 -6.79 -6.32
N ASP A 131 -2.02 -7.89 -5.68
CA ASP A 131 -2.65 -7.89 -4.36
C ASP A 131 -1.61 -7.90 -3.23
N LEU A 132 -0.32 -8.03 -3.55
CA LEU A 132 0.77 -8.02 -2.58
C LEU A 132 0.78 -6.74 -1.73
N ASP A 133 0.53 -5.59 -2.34
CA ASP A 133 0.46 -4.29 -1.65
C ASP A 133 -0.91 -4.03 -0.98
N ALA A 134 -1.90 -4.91 -1.17
CA ALA A 134 -3.22 -4.77 -0.55
C ALA A 134 -3.31 -5.48 0.81
N SER A 135 -2.44 -6.45 1.08
CA SER A 135 -2.46 -7.26 2.29
C SER A 135 -1.14 -7.17 3.06
N PRO A 136 -1.14 -6.66 4.31
CA PRO A 136 0.04 -6.68 5.17
C PRO A 136 0.60 -8.10 5.39
N GLN A 137 -0.27 -9.12 5.39
CA GLN A 137 0.11 -10.51 5.48
C GLN A 137 0.86 -10.97 4.23
N ALA A 138 0.33 -10.69 3.04
CA ALA A 138 0.99 -11.04 1.78
C ALA A 138 2.36 -10.33 1.65
N ALA A 139 2.45 -9.07 2.08
CA ALA A 139 3.71 -8.33 2.15
C ALA A 139 4.72 -8.95 3.15
N GLY A 140 4.25 -9.55 4.25
CA GLY A 140 5.08 -10.33 5.17
C GLY A 140 5.64 -11.58 4.51
N LEU A 141 4.75 -12.40 3.93
CA LEU A 141 5.12 -13.63 3.23
C LEU A 141 6.07 -13.39 2.06
N PHE A 142 5.88 -12.30 1.31
CA PHE A 142 6.79 -11.91 0.24
C PHE A 142 8.19 -11.54 0.77
N ARG A 143 8.29 -10.85 1.91
CA ARG A 143 9.58 -10.56 2.56
C ARG A 143 10.30 -11.84 2.99
N ASP A 144 9.57 -12.80 3.56
CA ASP A 144 10.13 -14.09 3.97
C ASP A 144 10.63 -14.89 2.76
N LEU A 145 9.89 -14.86 1.64
CA LEU A 145 10.32 -15.45 0.37
C LEU A 145 11.63 -14.80 -0.13
N MET A 146 11.75 -13.48 -0.02
CA MET A 146 12.97 -12.75 -0.42
C MET A 146 14.18 -13.08 0.47
N THR A 147 13.96 -13.33 1.76
CA THR A 147 15.02 -13.83 2.66
C THR A 147 15.50 -15.21 2.21
N ARG A 148 14.58 -16.15 1.97
CA ARG A 148 14.92 -17.50 1.47
C ARG A 148 15.64 -17.48 0.13
N PHE A 149 15.24 -16.58 -0.77
CA PHE A 149 15.91 -16.40 -2.05
C PHE A 149 17.35 -15.91 -1.87
N ARG A 150 17.58 -14.96 -0.95
CA ARG A 150 18.93 -14.46 -0.64
C ARG A 150 19.82 -15.58 -0.08
N ASP A 151 19.32 -16.33 0.90
CA ASP A 151 20.04 -17.45 1.50
C ASP A 151 20.38 -18.52 0.45
N TRP A 152 19.45 -18.80 -0.46
CA TRP A 152 19.69 -19.71 -1.58
C TRP A 152 20.81 -19.20 -2.49
N ARG A 153 20.82 -17.91 -2.83
CA ARG A 153 21.86 -17.31 -3.69
C ARG A 153 23.24 -17.38 -3.04
N GLU A 154 23.32 -17.12 -1.74
CA GLU A 154 24.57 -17.22 -0.99
C GLU A 154 25.11 -18.66 -0.98
N ARG A 155 24.21 -19.65 -0.86
CA ARG A 155 24.55 -21.08 -0.90
C ARG A 155 24.98 -21.56 -2.29
N THR A 156 24.37 -21.07 -3.37
CA THR A 156 24.59 -21.56 -4.73
C THR A 156 25.62 -20.75 -5.53
N GLY A 157 26.00 -19.56 -5.06
CA GLY A 157 26.95 -18.68 -5.73
C GLY A 157 26.41 -18.02 -7.01
N VAL A 158 25.09 -18.08 -7.25
CA VAL A 158 24.46 -17.49 -8.43
C VAL A 158 24.42 -15.96 -8.31
N SER A 159 25.29 -15.28 -9.05
CA SER A 159 25.29 -13.81 -9.21
C SER A 159 24.19 -13.34 -10.17
N ALA A 160 23.80 -12.07 -10.03
CA ALA A 160 22.74 -11.44 -10.82
C ALA A 160 23.12 -11.29 -12.30
#